data_AF-A0A975JAJ2-F1
#
_entry.id   AF-A0A975JAJ2-F1
#
_cell.length_a   1.000
_cell.length_b   1.000
_cell.length_c   1.000
_cell.angle_alpha   90.00
_cell.angle_beta   90.00
_cell.angle_gamma   90.00
#
_symmetry.space_group_name_H-M   'P 1'
#
loop_
_entity.id
_entity.type
_entity.pdbx_description
1 polymer ?
#
loop_
_entity_poly.entity_id
_entity_poly.type
_entity_poly.pdbx_seq_one_letter_code
_entity_poly.pdbx_strand_id
1 'polypeptide(L)'
;MKIEIKNYIRYGIFNNTMYFPYNQPTIEEYIEALKPLAKLIELADYDEILDEIYKTRPNIFIVSYMLCTIGLSDKSYEILKKTIKGRIDLYIFLTFAYYSPNVKRRYIQTLYKDNLDIISDYKNLCFDMFKPNISLIVALKKRNGIIKEIKKSMELSKVDSNTISLIEKEKIHFQELYPCLSYFFDEKYKEHLTKYFIERYGILEIIGFIEEWFVEGMPDIIVECLENEMYELKNIEDIEEIFLIYKTIKDIRLRSLIERVFSDYSPKKSEINICINVIPTQKQKYKIGIKEKYDYLYFNGVNASLLVSEFDGVLHLNHSLIEGEIISKINRINGNEIVLRSEGELVEGKFNILFSSINIEGFNVIWDSTNENEVIFTNKGYLNINGISKHLLPCLIKYLKDNCKEVIKWEEGIKK
;
A
#
# COMPACT_ATOMS: atom_id res chain seq x y z
N MET A 1 -26.49 2.65 9.61
CA MET A 1 -25.54 1.69 9.01
C MET A 1 -25.07 0.63 10.02
N LYS A 2 -24.98 -0.63 9.60
CA LYS A 2 -24.46 -1.75 10.43
C LYS A 2 -22.99 -1.54 10.82
N ILE A 3 -22.61 -1.98 12.02
CA ILE A 3 -21.27 -1.74 12.60
C ILE A 3 -20.17 -2.35 11.72
N GLU A 4 -20.41 -3.51 11.12
CA GLU A 4 -19.47 -4.22 10.25
C GLU A 4 -19.14 -3.41 8.98
N ILE A 5 -20.15 -2.79 8.38
CA ILE A 5 -19.97 -1.92 7.20
C ILE A 5 -19.13 -0.70 7.59
N LYS A 6 -19.45 -0.09 8.74
CA LYS A 6 -18.72 1.08 9.25
C LYS A 6 -17.26 0.76 9.57
N ASN A 7 -16.99 -0.38 10.20
CA ASN A 7 -15.65 -0.83 10.54
C ASN A 7 -14.83 -1.14 9.29
N TYR A 8 -15.45 -1.78 8.30
CA TYR A 8 -14.79 -2.04 7.04
C TYR A 8 -14.48 -0.73 6.29
N ILE A 9 -15.42 0.21 6.19
CA ILE A 9 -15.17 1.52 5.57
C ILE A 9 -14.02 2.25 6.29
N ARG A 10 -13.99 2.24 7.61
CA ARG A 10 -13.01 3.02 8.38
C ARG A 10 -11.61 2.43 8.40
N TYR A 11 -11.53 1.11 8.50
CA TYR A 11 -10.32 0.38 8.90
C TYR A 11 -9.98 -0.78 7.96
N GLY A 12 -10.89 -1.19 7.07
CA GLY A 12 -10.72 -2.39 6.24
C GLY A 12 -10.85 -3.69 7.04
N ILE A 13 -11.51 -3.64 8.21
CA ILE A 13 -11.68 -4.79 9.10
C ILE A 13 -13.05 -5.41 8.91
N PHE A 14 -13.05 -6.72 8.65
CA PHE A 14 -14.24 -7.55 8.66
C PHE A 14 -13.91 -8.88 9.35
N ASN A 15 -14.76 -9.33 10.28
CA ASN A 15 -14.54 -10.56 11.07
C ASN A 15 -13.14 -10.64 11.71
N ASN A 16 -12.73 -9.60 12.44
CA ASN A 16 -11.42 -9.49 13.11
C ASN A 16 -10.21 -9.71 12.19
N THR A 17 -10.38 -9.48 10.88
CA THR A 17 -9.31 -9.63 9.90
C THR A 17 -9.23 -8.39 9.03
N MET A 18 -8.00 -7.90 8.87
CA MET A 18 -7.66 -6.82 7.96
C MET A 18 -7.03 -7.43 6.70
N TYR A 19 -7.66 -7.19 5.55
CA TYR A 19 -7.26 -7.79 4.28
C TYR A 19 -6.72 -6.72 3.32
N PHE A 20 -5.54 -6.96 2.74
CA PHE A 20 -4.96 -6.11 1.69
C PHE A 20 -4.27 -6.95 0.60
N PRO A 21 -4.95 -7.22 -0.52
CA PRO A 21 -4.43 -8.07 -1.57
C PRO A 21 -3.34 -7.36 -2.37
N TYR A 22 -2.40 -8.14 -2.94
CA TYR A 22 -1.22 -7.61 -3.64
C TYR A 22 -1.28 -7.82 -5.16
N ASN A 23 -2.02 -8.82 -5.63
CA ASN A 23 -2.13 -9.19 -7.05
C ASN A 23 -3.56 -9.65 -7.42
N GLN A 24 -3.80 -9.86 -8.72
CA GLN A 24 -5.10 -10.30 -9.25
C GLN A 24 -5.68 -11.54 -8.55
N PRO A 25 -4.96 -12.69 -8.47
CA PRO A 25 -5.47 -13.86 -7.74
C PRO A 25 -5.89 -13.54 -6.29
N THR A 26 -5.09 -12.75 -5.58
CA THR A 26 -5.42 -12.37 -4.19
C THR A 26 -6.61 -11.40 -4.11
N ILE A 27 -6.88 -10.60 -5.15
CA ILE A 27 -8.06 -9.73 -5.21
C ILE A 27 -9.32 -10.59 -5.42
N GLU A 28 -9.26 -11.65 -6.21
CA GLU A 28 -10.37 -12.59 -6.35
C GLU A 28 -10.67 -13.30 -5.01
N GLU A 29 -9.65 -13.84 -4.35
CA GLU A 29 -9.77 -14.42 -3.01
C GLU A 29 -10.33 -13.42 -1.98
N TYR A 30 -9.92 -12.16 -2.08
CA TYR A 30 -10.41 -11.06 -1.24
C TYR A 30 -11.91 -10.81 -1.43
N ILE A 31 -12.38 -10.72 -2.68
CA ILE A 31 -13.80 -10.51 -2.98
C ILE A 31 -14.64 -11.67 -2.45
N GLU A 32 -14.14 -12.90 -2.63
CA GLU A 32 -14.77 -14.11 -2.12
C GLU A 32 -14.90 -14.11 -0.59
N ALA A 33 -13.82 -13.79 0.13
CA ALA A 33 -13.81 -13.71 1.59
C ALA A 33 -14.80 -12.67 2.15
N LEU A 34 -15.03 -11.58 1.40
CA LEU A 34 -15.96 -10.52 1.80
C LEU A 34 -17.39 -10.71 1.30
N LYS A 35 -17.74 -11.82 0.64
CA LYS A 35 -19.13 -12.09 0.20
C LYS A 35 -20.21 -11.86 1.27
N PRO A 36 -20.01 -12.22 2.55
CA PRO A 36 -21.00 -11.92 3.58
C PRO A 36 -21.18 -10.41 3.81
N LEU A 37 -20.11 -9.63 3.74
CA LEU A 37 -20.16 -8.17 3.84
C LEU A 37 -20.91 -7.55 2.63
N ALA A 38 -20.72 -8.07 1.42
CA ALA A 38 -21.45 -7.62 0.24
C ALA A 38 -22.97 -7.69 0.44
N LYS A 39 -23.48 -8.78 1.01
CA LYS A 39 -24.91 -8.93 1.33
C LYS A 39 -25.41 -7.89 2.34
N LEU A 40 -24.56 -7.47 3.28
CA LEU A 40 -24.90 -6.42 4.23
C LEU A 40 -24.96 -5.05 3.54
N ILE A 41 -24.00 -4.80 2.63
CA ILE A 41 -23.92 -3.56 1.84
C ILE A 41 -25.14 -3.42 0.92
N GLU A 42 -25.54 -4.48 0.23
CA GLU A 42 -26.70 -4.50 -0.68
C GLU A 42 -28.04 -4.17 0.02
N LEU A 43 -28.12 -4.37 1.34
CA LEU A 43 -29.31 -4.09 2.15
C LEU A 43 -29.24 -2.73 2.87
N ALA A 44 -28.12 -2.00 2.76
CA ALA A 44 -27.90 -0.75 3.45
C ALA A 44 -28.27 0.48 2.59
N ASP A 45 -28.41 1.63 3.24
CA ASP A 45 -28.56 2.91 2.55
C ASP A 45 -27.24 3.33 1.89
N TYR A 46 -27.26 3.46 0.56
CA TYR A 46 -26.09 3.79 -0.23
C TYR A 46 -25.62 5.22 0.00
N ASP A 47 -26.52 6.16 0.28
CA ASP A 47 -26.11 7.54 0.58
C ASP A 47 -25.38 7.61 1.92
N GLU A 48 -25.84 6.86 2.92
CA GLU A 48 -25.15 6.74 4.22
C GLU A 48 -23.74 6.15 4.05
N ILE A 49 -23.59 5.13 3.18
CA ILE A 49 -22.29 4.53 2.84
C ILE A 49 -21.37 5.55 2.16
N LEU A 50 -21.86 6.25 1.13
CA LEU A 50 -21.06 7.22 0.38
C LEU A 50 -20.63 8.39 1.26
N ASP A 51 -21.49 8.84 2.16
CA ASP A 51 -21.18 9.91 3.10
C ASP A 51 -20.12 9.46 4.13
N GLU A 52 -20.18 8.23 4.62
CA GLU A 52 -19.13 7.69 5.49
C GLU A 52 -17.80 7.53 4.74
N ILE A 53 -17.79 7.05 3.49
CA ILE A 53 -16.59 6.98 2.65
C ILE A 53 -15.98 8.38 2.47
N TYR A 54 -16.83 9.37 2.16
CA TYR A 54 -16.38 10.75 1.98
C TYR A 54 -15.76 11.33 3.26
N LYS A 55 -16.37 11.06 4.41
CA LYS A 55 -15.90 11.50 5.73
C LYS A 55 -14.60 10.83 6.15
N THR A 56 -14.51 9.52 5.95
CA THR A 56 -13.41 8.69 6.47
C THR A 56 -12.21 8.61 5.52
N ARG A 57 -12.42 8.96 4.24
CA ARG A 57 -11.42 8.95 3.16
C ARG A 57 -10.59 7.66 3.15
N PRO A 58 -11.22 6.50 3.00
CA PRO A 58 -10.50 5.24 3.05
C PRO A 58 -9.63 5.04 1.82
N ASN A 59 -8.68 4.11 1.92
CA ASN A 59 -7.78 3.79 0.83
C ASN A 59 -8.51 3.16 -0.38
N ILE A 60 -7.78 3.04 -1.49
CA ILE A 60 -8.32 2.56 -2.76
C ILE A 60 -8.90 1.14 -2.70
N PHE A 61 -8.39 0.23 -1.87
CA PHE A 61 -8.95 -1.13 -1.77
C PHE A 61 -10.36 -1.12 -1.21
N ILE A 62 -10.54 -0.41 -0.09
CA ILE A 62 -11.85 -0.27 0.57
C ILE A 62 -12.82 0.47 -0.35
N VAL A 63 -12.39 1.60 -0.94
CA VAL A 63 -13.22 2.35 -1.90
C VAL A 63 -13.61 1.47 -3.08
N SER A 64 -12.66 0.74 -3.66
CA SER A 64 -12.91 -0.10 -4.84
C SER A 64 -13.92 -1.18 -4.55
N TYR A 65 -13.77 -1.91 -3.44
CA TYR A 65 -14.73 -2.94 -3.04
C TYR A 65 -16.12 -2.33 -2.80
N MET A 66 -16.23 -1.31 -1.95
CA MET A 66 -17.51 -0.68 -1.61
C MET A 66 -18.24 -0.17 -2.85
N LEU A 67 -17.54 0.58 -3.71
CA LEU A 67 -18.13 1.17 -4.91
C LEU A 67 -18.47 0.12 -5.98
N CYS A 68 -17.71 -0.96 -6.07
CA CYS A 68 -18.03 -2.07 -6.98
C CYS A 68 -19.18 -2.93 -6.46
N THR A 69 -19.40 -3.02 -5.15
CA THR A 69 -20.57 -3.70 -4.57
C THR A 69 -21.84 -2.90 -4.81
N ILE A 70 -21.90 -1.61 -4.43
CA ILE A 70 -23.11 -0.78 -4.58
C ILE A 70 -23.39 -0.39 -6.04
N GLY A 71 -22.34 -0.33 -6.88
CA GLY A 71 -22.40 0.15 -8.25
C GLY A 71 -22.05 1.64 -8.39
N LEU A 72 -21.51 2.00 -9.56
CA LEU A 72 -21.09 3.38 -9.81
C LEU A 72 -22.25 4.30 -10.18
N SER A 73 -22.33 5.42 -9.47
CA SER A 73 -23.11 6.62 -9.78
C SER A 73 -22.18 7.81 -10.01
N ASP A 74 -22.74 8.97 -10.37
CA ASP A 74 -21.94 10.18 -10.56
C ASP A 74 -21.34 10.67 -9.22
N LYS A 75 -22.07 10.53 -8.10
CA LYS A 75 -21.57 10.84 -6.74
C LYS A 75 -20.41 9.92 -6.35
N SER A 76 -20.53 8.61 -6.58
CA SER A 76 -19.45 7.67 -6.26
C SER A 76 -18.25 7.82 -7.21
N TYR A 77 -18.47 8.25 -8.45
CA TYR A 77 -17.39 8.52 -9.40
C TYR A 77 -16.51 9.69 -8.94
N GLU A 78 -17.11 10.75 -8.37
CA GLU A 78 -16.34 11.86 -7.81
C GLU A 78 -15.48 11.45 -6.61
N ILE A 79 -15.94 10.49 -5.80
CA ILE A 79 -15.13 9.87 -4.74
C ILE A 79 -13.96 9.12 -5.39
N LEU A 80 -14.24 8.23 -6.33
CA LEU A 80 -13.23 7.43 -7.01
C LEU A 80 -12.14 8.30 -7.66
N LYS A 81 -12.53 9.37 -8.35
CA LYS A 81 -11.64 10.34 -8.99
C LYS A 81 -10.69 11.00 -8.00
N LYS A 82 -11.14 11.26 -6.78
CA LYS A 82 -10.30 11.85 -5.72
C LYS A 82 -9.38 10.81 -5.07
N THR A 83 -9.79 9.54 -5.04
CA THR A 83 -9.04 8.46 -4.42
C THR A 83 -7.89 7.96 -5.29
N ILE A 84 -8.08 7.85 -6.62
CA ILE A 84 -7.02 7.40 -7.53
C ILE A 84 -5.92 8.48 -7.63
N LYS A 85 -4.71 8.16 -7.16
CA LYS A 85 -3.54 9.04 -7.22
C LYS A 85 -2.51 8.60 -8.25
N GLY A 86 -2.51 7.32 -8.60
CA GLY A 86 -1.54 6.77 -9.54
C GLY A 86 -2.01 5.50 -10.25
N ARG A 87 -1.08 4.91 -11.00
CA ARG A 87 -1.31 3.72 -11.82
C ARG A 87 -1.72 2.49 -10.99
N ILE A 88 -1.14 2.33 -9.81
CA ILE A 88 -1.46 1.22 -8.89
C ILE A 88 -2.91 1.32 -8.42
N ASP A 89 -3.35 2.49 -7.97
CA ASP A 89 -4.74 2.71 -7.54
C ASP A 89 -5.74 2.43 -8.66
N LEU A 90 -5.44 2.94 -9.86
CA LEU A 90 -6.27 2.70 -11.04
C LEU A 90 -6.37 1.20 -11.33
N TYR A 91 -5.24 0.48 -11.28
CA TYR A 91 -5.20 -0.96 -11.52
C TYR A 91 -6.00 -1.75 -10.47
N ILE A 92 -5.86 -1.40 -9.19
CA ILE A 92 -6.64 -1.99 -8.10
C ILE A 92 -8.13 -1.84 -8.40
N PHE A 93 -8.59 -0.60 -8.65
CA PHE A 93 -9.99 -0.34 -8.94
C PHE A 93 -10.51 -1.12 -10.15
N LEU A 94 -9.76 -1.13 -11.25
CA LEU A 94 -10.16 -1.85 -12.47
C LEU A 94 -10.27 -3.35 -12.23
N THR A 95 -9.43 -3.91 -11.35
CA THR A 95 -9.52 -5.33 -10.99
C THR A 95 -10.82 -5.61 -10.23
N PHE A 96 -11.17 -4.80 -9.22
CA PHE A 96 -12.47 -4.94 -8.55
C PHE A 96 -13.65 -4.76 -9.51
N ALA A 97 -13.56 -3.77 -10.39
CA ALA A 97 -14.61 -3.50 -11.37
C ALA A 97 -14.78 -4.66 -12.37
N TYR A 98 -13.69 -5.32 -12.77
CA TYR A 98 -13.72 -6.46 -13.69
C TYR A 98 -14.53 -7.63 -13.14
N TYR A 99 -14.42 -7.87 -11.82
CA TYR A 99 -15.16 -8.92 -11.12
C TYR A 99 -16.54 -8.46 -10.62
N SER A 100 -16.95 -7.21 -10.88
CA SER A 100 -18.26 -6.69 -10.46
C SER A 100 -19.25 -6.56 -11.62
N PRO A 101 -20.46 -7.13 -11.51
CA PRO A 101 -21.50 -6.96 -12.52
C PRO A 101 -22.10 -5.54 -12.52
N ASN A 102 -21.89 -4.74 -11.47
CA ASN A 102 -22.58 -3.48 -11.24
C ASN A 102 -21.85 -2.27 -11.87
N VAL A 103 -20.65 -2.47 -12.42
CA VAL A 103 -19.84 -1.38 -12.97
C VAL A 103 -20.14 -1.15 -14.45
N LYS A 104 -20.84 -0.06 -14.76
CA LYS A 104 -21.12 0.33 -16.14
C LYS A 104 -19.83 0.77 -16.84
N ARG A 105 -19.56 0.18 -18.01
CA ARG A 105 -18.40 0.48 -18.86
C ARG A 105 -18.18 1.97 -19.13
N ARG A 106 -19.24 2.79 -19.19
CA ARG A 106 -19.13 4.24 -19.38
C ARG A 106 -18.19 4.90 -18.35
N TYR A 107 -18.27 4.50 -17.08
CA TYR A 107 -17.46 5.07 -16.01
C TYR A 107 -16.00 4.65 -16.14
N ILE A 108 -15.74 3.44 -16.59
CA ILE A 108 -14.38 2.99 -16.92
C ILE A 108 -13.77 3.83 -18.05
N GLN A 109 -14.55 4.14 -19.09
CA GLN A 109 -14.07 4.97 -20.19
C GLN A 109 -13.81 6.42 -19.77
N THR A 110 -14.68 6.98 -18.92
CA THR A 110 -14.43 8.31 -18.32
C THR A 110 -13.18 8.27 -17.44
N LEU A 111 -13.03 7.24 -16.62
CA LEU A 111 -11.86 7.07 -15.76
C LEU A 111 -10.58 7.03 -16.59
N TYR A 112 -10.56 6.28 -17.69
CA TYR A 112 -9.40 6.27 -18.58
C TYR A 112 -9.09 7.63 -19.20
N LYS A 113 -10.13 8.37 -19.61
CA LYS A 113 -9.96 9.71 -20.18
C LYS A 113 -9.37 10.68 -19.15
N ASP A 114 -9.86 10.62 -17.91
CA ASP A 114 -9.43 11.49 -16.82
C ASP A 114 -8.02 11.16 -16.31
N ASN A 115 -7.49 9.96 -16.63
CA ASN A 115 -6.23 9.41 -16.13
C ASN A 115 -5.26 9.04 -17.26
N LEU A 116 -5.33 9.75 -18.39
CA LEU A 116 -4.49 9.48 -19.57
C LEU A 116 -2.98 9.54 -19.28
N ASP A 117 -2.58 10.40 -18.34
CA ASP A 117 -1.21 10.59 -17.89
C ASP A 117 -0.65 9.40 -17.10
N ILE A 118 -1.51 8.58 -16.47
CA ILE A 118 -1.09 7.38 -15.72
C ILE A 118 -1.29 6.05 -16.49
N ILE A 119 -1.95 6.07 -17.65
CA ILE A 119 -2.26 4.88 -18.48
C ILE A 119 -1.17 4.65 -19.56
N SER A 120 0.08 4.97 -19.26
CA SER A 120 1.21 4.84 -20.17
C SER A 120 1.34 3.53 -20.98
N ASP A 121 1.58 3.63 -22.30
CA ASP A 121 1.74 2.56 -23.30
C ASP A 121 0.72 1.40 -23.31
N TYR A 122 0.41 0.91 -24.51
CA TYR A 122 -0.69 0.00 -24.88
C TYR A 122 -0.66 -1.40 -24.20
N LYS A 123 0.37 -1.68 -23.38
CA LYS A 123 0.56 -2.94 -22.65
C LYS A 123 0.15 -2.88 -21.17
N ASN A 124 -0.68 -1.92 -20.78
CA ASN A 124 -1.19 -1.88 -19.42
C ASN A 124 -2.17 -3.02 -19.16
N LEU A 125 -1.89 -3.78 -18.10
CA LEU A 125 -2.76 -4.77 -17.46
C LEU A 125 -4.23 -4.30 -17.35
N CYS A 126 -4.45 -2.98 -17.29
CA CYS A 126 -5.76 -2.33 -17.29
C CYS A 126 -6.63 -2.65 -18.53
N PHE A 127 -6.06 -2.75 -19.73
CA PHE A 127 -6.84 -2.94 -20.96
C PHE A 127 -7.28 -4.38 -21.21
N ASP A 128 -6.58 -5.35 -20.63
CA ASP A 128 -6.98 -6.75 -20.65
C ASP A 128 -8.32 -6.93 -19.91
N MET A 129 -8.54 -6.14 -18.86
CA MET A 129 -9.80 -6.11 -18.11
C MET A 129 -10.89 -5.34 -18.84
N PHE A 130 -10.59 -4.14 -19.33
CA PHE A 130 -11.56 -3.30 -20.04
C PHE A 130 -10.98 -2.66 -21.29
N LYS A 131 -11.48 -3.09 -22.45
CA LYS A 131 -11.06 -2.52 -23.74
C LYS A 131 -11.45 -1.03 -23.86
N PRO A 132 -10.49 -0.14 -24.17
CA PRO A 132 -10.75 1.29 -24.36
C PRO A 132 -11.56 1.57 -25.65
N ASN A 133 -12.29 2.69 -25.66
CA ASN A 133 -12.99 3.17 -26.84
C ASN A 133 -12.01 3.67 -27.92
N ILE A 134 -12.46 3.71 -29.17
CA ILE A 134 -11.62 4.11 -30.31
C ILE A 134 -11.03 5.52 -30.12
N SER A 135 -11.81 6.49 -29.63
CA SER A 135 -11.34 7.85 -29.39
C SER A 135 -10.16 7.90 -28.41
N LEU A 136 -10.23 7.10 -27.35
CA LEU A 136 -9.17 6.96 -26.36
C LEU A 136 -7.93 6.28 -26.95
N ILE A 137 -8.12 5.23 -27.76
CA ILE A 137 -7.03 4.56 -28.48
C ILE A 137 -6.30 5.54 -29.40
N VAL A 138 -7.03 6.40 -30.11
CA VAL A 138 -6.44 7.43 -30.98
C VAL A 138 -5.63 8.44 -30.17
N ALA A 139 -6.16 8.91 -29.03
CA ALA A 139 -5.45 9.83 -28.15
C ALA A 139 -4.15 9.21 -27.61
N LEU A 140 -4.21 7.96 -27.13
CA LEU A 140 -3.03 7.22 -26.65
C LEU A 140 -2.00 6.99 -27.77
N LYS A 141 -2.44 6.65 -28.99
CA LYS A 141 -1.53 6.51 -30.14
C LYS A 141 -0.81 7.80 -30.46
N LYS A 142 -1.50 8.95 -30.40
CA LYS A 142 -0.88 10.27 -30.60
C LYS A 142 0.19 10.54 -29.54
N ARG A 143 -0.14 10.35 -28.26
CA ARG A 143 0.81 10.53 -27.14
C ARG A 143 2.01 9.58 -27.25
N ASN A 144 1.78 8.33 -27.61
CA ASN A 144 2.85 7.35 -27.86
C ASN A 144 3.78 7.74 -29.02
N GLY A 145 3.27 8.45 -30.03
CA GLY A 145 4.12 9.04 -31.07
C GLY A 145 5.15 10.00 -30.48
N ILE A 146 4.68 10.90 -29.59
CA ILE A 146 5.54 11.87 -28.89
C ILE A 146 6.56 11.15 -28.00
N ILE A 147 6.14 10.15 -27.23
CA ILE A 147 7.06 9.36 -26.37
C ILE A 147 8.14 8.68 -27.20
N LYS A 148 7.79 8.10 -28.36
CA LYS A 148 8.76 7.44 -29.25
C LYS A 148 9.78 8.43 -29.81
N GLU A 149 9.34 9.63 -30.17
CA GLU A 149 10.24 10.70 -30.62
C GLU A 149 11.22 11.12 -29.52
N ILE A 150 10.72 11.29 -28.29
CA ILE A 150 11.54 11.63 -27.12
C ILE A 150 12.55 10.52 -26.81
N LYS A 151 12.11 9.25 -26.77
CA LYS A 151 13.02 8.11 -26.56
C LYS A 151 14.11 8.06 -27.60
N LYS A 152 13.77 8.28 -28.88
CA LYS A 152 14.74 8.33 -29.96
C LYS A 152 15.74 9.48 -29.77
N SER A 153 15.31 10.65 -29.32
CA SER A 153 16.21 11.75 -28.98
C SER A 153 17.14 11.39 -27.81
N MET A 154 16.64 10.71 -26.78
CA MET A 154 17.45 10.22 -25.65
C MET A 154 18.48 9.16 -26.08
N GLU A 155 18.06 8.16 -26.86
CA GLU A 155 18.92 7.10 -27.40
C GLU A 155 20.05 7.63 -28.29
N LEU A 156 19.80 8.73 -29.00
CA LEU A 156 20.78 9.38 -29.87
C LEU A 156 21.61 10.46 -29.16
N SER A 157 21.44 10.64 -27.85
CA SER A 157 22.05 11.72 -27.06
C SER A 157 21.80 13.12 -27.64
N LYS A 158 20.62 13.34 -28.23
CA LYS A 158 20.17 14.61 -28.84
C LYS A 158 19.07 15.29 -28.03
N VAL A 159 19.08 15.10 -26.71
CA VAL A 159 18.12 15.75 -25.80
C VAL A 159 18.40 17.26 -25.79
N ASP A 160 17.33 18.05 -25.93
CA ASP A 160 17.37 19.51 -25.92
C ASP A 160 16.21 20.09 -25.07
N SER A 161 16.15 21.41 -24.95
CA SER A 161 15.08 22.10 -24.22
C SER A 161 13.66 21.78 -24.73
N ASN A 162 13.51 21.50 -26.03
CA ASN A 162 12.23 21.11 -26.62
C ASN A 162 11.81 19.72 -26.14
N THR A 163 12.75 18.78 -26.07
CA THR A 163 12.54 17.43 -25.55
C THR A 163 12.05 17.49 -24.10
N ILE A 164 12.72 18.30 -23.27
CA ILE A 164 12.31 18.54 -21.87
C ILE A 164 10.92 19.15 -21.79
N SER A 165 10.67 20.21 -22.57
CA SER A 165 9.37 20.89 -22.58
C SER A 165 8.23 19.96 -23.00
N LEU A 166 8.46 19.01 -23.91
CA LEU A 166 7.48 18.01 -24.32
C LEU A 166 7.20 16.99 -23.20
N ILE A 167 8.24 16.55 -22.47
CA ILE A 167 8.09 15.64 -21.31
C ILE A 167 7.18 16.29 -20.25
N GLU A 168 7.44 17.54 -19.91
CA GLU A 168 6.66 18.28 -18.92
C GLU A 168 5.23 18.54 -19.39
N LYS A 169 5.07 19.04 -20.62
CA LYS A 169 3.77 19.39 -21.20
C LYS A 169 2.84 18.18 -21.33
N GLU A 170 3.36 17.06 -21.82
CA GLU A 170 2.58 15.83 -22.02
C GLU A 170 2.54 14.94 -20.77
N LYS A 171 3.11 15.44 -19.65
CA LYS A 171 3.21 14.75 -18.35
C LYS A 171 3.71 13.32 -18.51
N ILE A 172 4.83 13.16 -19.22
CA ILE A 172 5.40 11.84 -19.48
C ILE A 172 6.01 11.31 -18.19
N HIS A 173 5.52 10.16 -17.74
CA HIS A 173 6.00 9.52 -16.53
C HIS A 173 7.38 8.89 -16.77
N PHE A 174 8.26 8.91 -15.77
CA PHE A 174 9.65 8.44 -15.92
C PHE A 174 9.73 6.97 -16.38
N GLN A 175 8.82 6.10 -15.90
CA GLN A 175 8.72 4.70 -16.35
C GLN A 175 8.43 4.56 -17.84
N GLU A 176 7.75 5.56 -18.44
CA GLU A 176 7.51 5.55 -19.89
C GLU A 176 8.78 5.79 -20.66
N LEU A 177 9.75 6.47 -20.07
CA LEU A 177 11.05 6.75 -20.66
C LEU A 177 12.06 5.63 -20.39
N TYR A 178 11.79 4.70 -19.48
CA TYR A 178 12.67 3.56 -19.20
C TYR A 178 12.89 2.69 -20.46
N PRO A 179 14.11 2.17 -20.71
CA PRO A 179 15.37 2.41 -19.97
C PRO A 179 16.16 3.63 -20.45
N CYS A 180 15.58 4.52 -21.27
CA CYS A 180 16.32 5.59 -21.94
C CYS A 180 16.93 6.63 -20.99
N LEU A 181 16.39 6.76 -19.77
CA LEU A 181 16.98 7.62 -18.74
C LEU A 181 18.37 7.14 -18.28
N SER A 182 18.71 5.87 -18.49
CA SER A 182 20.04 5.31 -18.22
C SER A 182 21.07 5.64 -19.31
N TYR A 183 20.67 6.20 -20.47
CA TYR A 183 21.63 6.61 -21.49
C TYR A 183 22.46 7.83 -21.07
N PHE A 184 23.64 7.94 -21.68
CA PHE A 184 24.54 9.07 -21.53
C PHE A 184 24.08 10.19 -22.47
N PHE A 185 23.36 11.16 -21.93
CA PHE A 185 23.08 12.44 -22.57
C PHE A 185 23.50 13.57 -21.63
N ASP A 186 23.46 14.81 -22.13
CA ASP A 186 23.90 15.99 -21.37
C ASP A 186 23.33 15.98 -19.95
N GLU A 187 24.26 15.98 -18.98
CA GLU A 187 24.00 15.83 -17.55
C GLU A 187 23.02 16.88 -17.04
N LYS A 188 23.10 18.11 -17.58
CA LYS A 188 22.19 19.21 -17.22
C LYS A 188 20.72 18.85 -17.48
N TYR A 189 20.43 18.22 -18.62
CA TYR A 189 19.06 17.82 -18.95
C TYR A 189 18.60 16.64 -18.09
N LYS A 190 19.52 15.74 -17.75
CA LYS A 190 19.23 14.57 -16.92
C LYS A 190 18.94 14.97 -15.48
N GLU A 191 19.71 15.92 -14.93
CA GLU A 191 19.47 16.53 -13.64
C GLU A 191 18.12 17.26 -13.60
N HIS A 192 17.83 18.07 -14.62
CA HIS A 192 16.55 18.79 -14.72
C HIS A 192 15.36 17.82 -14.72
N LEU A 193 15.41 16.76 -15.54
CA LEU A 193 14.36 15.74 -15.57
C LEU A 193 14.21 15.02 -14.23
N THR A 194 15.33 14.69 -13.58
CA THR A 194 15.29 13.99 -12.29
C THR A 194 14.60 14.86 -11.24
N LYS A 195 14.94 16.15 -11.16
CA LYS A 195 14.28 17.11 -10.25
C LYS A 195 12.81 17.27 -10.57
N TYR A 196 12.46 17.47 -11.84
CA TYR A 196 11.06 17.54 -12.28
C TYR A 196 10.28 16.30 -11.84
N PHE A 197 10.85 15.10 -12.00
CA PHE A 197 10.20 13.88 -11.56
C PHE A 197 10.04 13.85 -10.04
N ILE A 198 11.09 14.16 -9.26
CA ILE A 198 11.03 14.19 -7.79
C ILE A 198 9.90 15.12 -7.32
N GLU A 199 9.86 16.35 -7.84
CA GLU A 199 8.81 17.32 -7.51
C GLU A 199 7.42 16.83 -7.91
N ARG A 200 7.31 16.16 -9.06
CA ARG A 200 6.02 15.77 -9.64
C ARG A 200 5.41 14.51 -9.01
N TYR A 201 6.23 13.51 -8.71
CA TYR A 201 5.80 12.17 -8.31
C TYR A 201 6.23 11.81 -6.88
N GLY A 202 7.10 12.59 -6.26
CA GLY A 202 7.61 12.36 -4.92
C GLY A 202 8.84 11.45 -4.89
N ILE A 203 9.68 11.63 -3.86
CA ILE A 203 10.95 10.92 -3.72
C ILE A 203 10.79 9.40 -3.60
N LEU A 204 9.77 8.95 -2.86
CA LEU A 204 9.51 7.53 -2.59
C LEU A 204 9.24 6.73 -3.88
N GLU A 205 8.55 7.32 -4.87
CA GLU A 205 8.25 6.66 -6.13
C GLU A 205 9.47 6.57 -7.06
N ILE A 206 10.48 7.43 -6.87
CA ILE A 206 11.55 7.65 -7.86
C ILE A 206 12.89 7.12 -7.39
N ILE A 207 13.21 7.19 -6.09
CA ILE A 207 14.56 6.91 -5.55
C ILE A 207 15.12 5.56 -6.01
N GLY A 208 14.29 4.51 -6.11
CA GLY A 208 14.71 3.19 -6.60
C GLY A 208 15.13 3.16 -8.08
N PHE A 209 14.71 4.13 -8.90
CA PHE A 209 15.04 4.23 -10.32
C PHE A 209 16.22 5.17 -10.58
N ILE A 210 16.47 6.17 -9.72
CA ILE A 210 17.53 7.16 -9.92
C ILE A 210 18.91 6.49 -10.01
N GLU A 211 19.16 5.45 -9.20
CA GLU A 211 20.41 4.68 -9.27
C GLU A 211 20.65 4.07 -10.66
N GLU A 212 19.60 3.58 -11.29
CA GLU A 212 19.67 3.01 -12.63
C GLU A 212 19.90 4.09 -13.70
N TRP A 213 19.54 5.34 -13.42
CA TRP A 213 19.75 6.44 -14.34
C TRP A 213 21.19 6.92 -14.28
N PHE A 214 21.79 7.04 -13.09
CA PHE A 214 23.14 7.58 -12.90
C PHE A 214 24.20 6.49 -12.68
N VAL A 215 24.38 5.64 -13.70
CA VAL A 215 25.29 4.47 -13.64
C VAL A 215 26.75 4.84 -13.37
N GLU A 216 27.22 6.00 -13.87
CA GLU A 216 28.60 6.48 -13.67
C GLU A 216 28.81 7.26 -12.36
N GLY A 217 27.73 7.47 -11.60
CA GLY A 217 27.75 8.23 -10.35
C GLY A 217 26.66 9.31 -10.34
N MET A 218 25.99 9.43 -9.19
CA MET A 218 24.94 10.44 -8.99
C MET A 218 25.57 11.83 -8.75
N PRO A 219 25.14 12.88 -9.49
CA PRO A 219 25.61 14.24 -9.29
C PRO A 219 25.26 14.77 -7.90
N ASP A 220 26.14 15.59 -7.32
CA ASP A 220 25.95 16.12 -5.96
C ASP A 220 24.65 16.92 -5.82
N ILE A 221 24.23 17.62 -6.88
CA ILE A 221 22.98 18.39 -6.88
C ILE A 221 21.73 17.51 -6.79
N ILE A 222 21.80 16.26 -7.27
CA ILE A 222 20.73 15.28 -7.13
C ILE A 222 20.79 14.65 -5.75
N VAL A 223 21.98 14.34 -5.23
CA VAL A 223 22.15 13.85 -3.86
C VAL A 223 21.58 14.85 -2.86
N GLU A 224 21.93 16.13 -2.96
CA GLU A 224 21.41 17.19 -2.08
C GLU A 224 19.88 17.32 -2.18
N CYS A 225 19.34 17.22 -3.40
CA CYS A 225 17.88 17.20 -3.61
C CYS A 225 17.23 16.02 -2.88
N LEU A 226 17.82 14.83 -2.97
CA LEU A 226 17.31 13.64 -2.29
C LEU A 226 17.43 13.76 -0.77
N GLU A 227 18.56 14.26 -0.26
CA GLU A 227 18.75 14.51 1.17
C GLU A 227 17.66 15.42 1.73
N ASN A 228 17.43 16.58 1.10
CA ASN A 228 16.44 17.55 1.55
C ASN A 228 15.02 16.96 1.57
N GLU A 229 14.62 16.27 0.52
CA GLU A 229 13.29 15.65 0.43
C GLU A 229 13.13 14.48 1.41
N MET A 230 14.19 13.68 1.64
CA MET A 230 14.14 12.57 2.59
C MET A 230 14.03 13.02 4.05
N TYR A 231 14.66 14.13 4.45
CA TYR A 231 14.55 14.65 5.82
C TYR A 231 13.14 15.17 6.16
N GLU A 232 12.30 15.44 5.16
CA GLU A 232 10.91 15.82 5.38
C GLU A 232 9.98 14.61 5.61
N LEU A 233 10.46 13.38 5.38
CA LEU A 233 9.73 12.14 5.61
C LEU A 233 9.68 11.83 7.11
N LYS A 234 8.57 12.20 7.73
CA LYS A 234 8.41 12.17 9.20
C LYS A 234 7.27 11.26 9.67
N ASN A 235 6.40 10.84 8.76
CA ASN A 235 5.30 9.95 9.11
C ASN A 235 5.73 8.48 8.93
N ILE A 236 5.06 7.59 9.65
CA ILE A 236 5.37 6.17 9.67
C ILE A 236 5.17 5.49 8.30
N GLU A 237 4.21 5.97 7.50
CA GLU A 237 3.95 5.47 6.16
C GLU A 237 5.11 5.74 5.19
N ASP A 238 5.70 6.94 5.26
CA ASP A 238 6.87 7.31 4.50
C ASP A 238 8.05 6.40 4.90
N ILE A 239 8.24 6.20 6.21
CA ILE A 239 9.30 5.34 6.75
C ILE A 239 9.12 3.87 6.30
N GLU A 240 7.89 3.35 6.31
CA GLU A 240 7.57 2.03 5.75
C GLU A 240 8.03 1.94 4.30
N GLU A 241 7.66 2.91 3.45
CA GLU A 241 8.00 2.93 2.03
C GLU A 241 9.51 3.03 1.79
N ILE A 242 10.24 3.85 2.56
CA ILE A 242 11.71 3.90 2.52
C ILE A 242 12.30 2.53 2.88
N PHE A 243 11.76 1.81 3.88
CA PHE A 243 12.22 0.47 4.25
C PHE A 243 12.04 -0.55 3.12
N LEU A 244 10.97 -0.42 2.33
CA LEU A 244 10.76 -1.33 1.20
C LEU A 244 11.83 -1.09 0.12
N ILE A 245 12.21 0.17 -0.09
CA ILE A 245 13.17 0.56 -1.12
C ILE A 245 14.61 0.33 -0.66
N TYR A 246 14.92 0.45 0.64
CA TYR A 246 16.28 0.27 1.18
C TYR A 246 16.97 -1.02 0.73
N LYS A 247 16.22 -2.12 0.57
CA LYS A 247 16.76 -3.42 0.10
C LYS A 247 17.26 -3.39 -1.34
N THR A 248 16.78 -2.47 -2.17
CA THR A 248 17.13 -2.39 -3.60
C THR A 248 18.21 -1.38 -3.89
N ILE A 249 18.43 -0.41 -2.99
CA ILE A 249 19.43 0.66 -3.12
C ILE A 249 20.85 0.10 -2.92
N LYS A 250 21.75 0.40 -3.87
CA LYS A 250 23.15 -0.05 -3.85
C LYS A 250 24.15 1.08 -3.57
N ASP A 251 23.80 2.32 -3.88
CA ASP A 251 24.61 3.52 -3.66
C ASP A 251 24.83 3.72 -2.16
N ILE A 252 26.09 3.78 -1.76
CA ILE A 252 26.48 3.84 -0.35
C ILE A 252 26.02 5.14 0.31
N ARG A 253 25.99 6.26 -0.42
CA ARG A 253 25.55 7.55 0.11
C ARG A 253 24.05 7.53 0.38
N LEU A 254 23.26 7.03 -0.55
CA LEU A 254 21.81 6.86 -0.36
C LEU A 254 21.49 5.87 0.75
N ARG A 255 22.19 4.74 0.83
CA ARG A 255 22.01 3.80 1.96
C ARG A 255 22.32 4.46 3.30
N SER A 256 23.40 5.23 3.37
CA SER A 256 23.77 5.95 4.60
C SER A 256 22.74 7.03 4.96
N LEU A 257 22.18 7.72 3.97
CA LEU A 257 21.09 8.68 4.16
C LEU A 257 19.82 7.99 4.68
N ILE A 258 19.41 6.90 4.07
CA ILE A 258 18.26 6.11 4.50
C ILE A 258 18.45 5.59 5.94
N GLU A 259 19.64 5.09 6.27
CA GLU A 259 19.97 4.64 7.63
C GLU A 259 19.88 5.78 8.64
N ARG A 260 20.32 7.00 8.29
CA ARG A 260 20.13 8.20 9.13
C ARG A 260 18.66 8.52 9.35
N VAL A 261 17.84 8.51 8.30
CA VAL A 261 16.39 8.75 8.42
C VAL A 261 15.75 7.74 9.39
N PHE A 262 16.16 6.48 9.35
CA PHE A 262 15.67 5.47 10.29
C PHE A 262 16.16 5.66 11.72
N SER A 263 17.42 6.07 11.91
CA SER A 263 17.96 6.38 13.24
C SER A 263 17.32 7.62 13.86
N ASP A 264 17.00 8.62 13.02
CA ASP A 264 16.37 9.87 13.44
C ASP A 264 14.86 9.72 13.67
N TYR A 265 14.23 8.71 13.06
CA TYR A 265 12.82 8.39 13.27
C TYR A 265 12.59 7.85 14.69
N SER A 266 12.21 8.76 15.58
CA SER A 266 11.90 8.50 16.98
C SER A 266 10.49 9.00 17.31
N PRO A 267 9.45 8.24 16.95
CA PRO A 267 8.08 8.66 17.23
C PRO A 267 7.82 8.69 18.74
N LYS A 268 7.01 9.65 19.17
CA LYS A 268 6.56 9.72 20.57
C LYS A 268 5.62 8.55 20.83
N LYS A 269 6.10 7.58 21.62
CA LYS A 269 5.31 6.40 21.99
C LYS A 269 3.95 6.78 22.56
N SER A 270 2.91 6.20 21.98
CA SER A 270 1.56 6.23 22.51
C SER A 270 1.42 5.23 23.67
N GLU A 271 0.56 5.55 24.63
CA GLU A 271 0.24 4.72 25.81
C GLU A 271 -0.52 3.42 25.46
N ILE A 272 -0.77 3.16 24.19
CA ILE A 272 -1.45 1.96 23.73
C ILE A 272 -0.52 0.76 23.86
N ASN A 273 -0.95 -0.22 24.65
CA ASN A 273 -0.21 -1.46 24.87
C ASN A 273 -0.51 -2.51 23.79
N ILE A 274 0.49 -2.87 22.99
CA ILE A 274 0.35 -3.88 21.92
C ILE A 274 1.25 -5.11 22.15
N CYS A 275 0.79 -6.26 21.68
CA CYS A 275 1.58 -7.48 21.55
C CYS A 275 1.49 -7.95 20.10
N ILE A 276 2.62 -7.95 19.40
CA ILE A 276 2.68 -8.35 18.00
C ILE A 276 3.36 -9.71 17.89
N ASN A 277 2.69 -10.65 17.23
CA ASN A 277 3.26 -11.92 16.83
C ASN A 277 3.44 -11.95 15.31
N VAL A 278 4.65 -12.19 14.83
CA VAL A 278 4.97 -12.45 13.43
C VAL A 278 5.28 -13.94 13.27
N ILE A 279 4.45 -14.64 12.49
CA ILE A 279 4.56 -16.10 12.33
C ILE A 279 4.55 -16.45 10.82
N PRO A 280 5.64 -17.05 10.29
CA PRO A 280 5.60 -17.70 8.98
C PRO A 280 4.87 -19.04 9.10
N THR A 281 3.90 -19.27 8.24
CA THR A 281 3.21 -20.56 8.20
C THR A 281 3.65 -21.36 6.98
N GLN A 282 3.83 -22.68 7.16
CA GLN A 282 3.98 -23.60 6.05
C GLN A 282 2.62 -23.77 5.36
N LYS A 283 2.37 -23.03 4.29
CA LYS A 283 1.44 -23.54 3.26
C LYS A 283 2.14 -24.69 2.54
N GLN A 284 1.98 -25.93 3.06
CA GLN A 284 2.53 -27.15 2.44
C GLN A 284 2.05 -27.41 0.99
N LYS A 285 1.15 -26.58 0.44
CA LYS A 285 0.59 -26.75 -0.91
C LYS A 285 1.03 -25.72 -1.96
N TYR A 286 1.73 -24.64 -1.58
CA TYR A 286 2.23 -23.69 -2.57
C TYR A 286 3.75 -23.80 -2.67
N LYS A 287 4.26 -23.97 -3.89
CA LYS A 287 5.67 -23.73 -4.23
C LYS A 287 5.96 -22.22 -4.17
N ILE A 288 5.71 -21.58 -3.03
CA ILE A 288 6.22 -20.22 -2.80
C ILE A 288 7.73 -20.38 -2.76
N GLY A 289 8.43 -19.70 -3.67
CA GLY A 289 9.88 -19.74 -3.71
C GLY A 289 10.46 -19.28 -2.37
N ILE A 290 11.59 -19.85 -1.97
CA ILE A 290 12.29 -19.47 -0.72
C ILE A 290 12.43 -17.95 -0.60
N LYS A 291 12.72 -17.27 -1.72
CA LYS A 291 12.83 -15.80 -1.81
C LYS A 291 11.53 -15.07 -1.46
N GLU A 292 10.40 -15.47 -2.06
CA GLU A 292 9.09 -14.85 -1.85
C GLU A 292 8.59 -15.01 -0.40
N LYS A 293 8.92 -16.13 0.23
CA LYS A 293 8.67 -16.35 1.67
C LYS A 293 9.43 -15.34 2.55
N TYR A 294 10.70 -15.08 2.24
CA TYR A 294 11.52 -14.13 3.01
C TYR A 294 11.13 -12.68 2.75
N ASP A 295 10.67 -12.36 1.54
CA ASP A 295 10.12 -11.04 1.24
C ASP A 295 8.86 -10.79 2.08
N TYR A 296 7.95 -11.76 2.18
CA TYR A 296 6.74 -11.65 3.01
C TYR A 296 7.04 -11.41 4.50
N LEU A 297 7.98 -12.20 5.05
CA LEU A 297 8.42 -12.04 6.44
C LEU A 297 9.11 -10.69 6.69
N TYR A 298 9.84 -10.20 5.70
CA TYR A 298 10.45 -8.88 5.78
C TYR A 298 9.38 -7.78 5.86
N PHE A 299 8.37 -7.79 4.99
CA PHE A 299 7.31 -6.78 5.02
C PHE A 299 6.57 -6.77 6.37
N ASN A 300 6.15 -7.94 6.85
CA ASN A 300 5.48 -8.05 8.15
C ASN A 300 6.40 -7.66 9.30
N GLY A 301 7.69 -7.99 9.20
CA GLY A 301 8.69 -7.61 10.18
C GLY A 301 8.94 -6.10 10.24
N VAL A 302 8.98 -5.41 9.09
CA VAL A 302 9.05 -3.95 9.00
C VAL A 302 7.82 -3.34 9.68
N ASN A 303 6.62 -3.77 9.29
CA ASN A 303 5.36 -3.24 9.83
C ASN A 303 5.26 -3.47 11.34
N ALA A 304 5.62 -4.66 11.81
CA ALA A 304 5.66 -4.97 13.23
C ALA A 304 6.69 -4.13 13.99
N SER A 305 7.87 -3.90 13.42
CA SER A 305 8.93 -3.08 14.03
C SER A 305 8.53 -1.61 14.15
N LEU A 306 7.85 -1.07 13.14
CA LEU A 306 7.35 0.30 13.12
C LEU A 306 6.19 0.51 14.11
N LEU A 307 5.31 -0.49 14.25
CA LEU A 307 4.23 -0.43 15.25
C LEU A 307 4.79 -0.39 16.68
N VAL A 308 5.80 -1.21 17.02
CA VAL A 308 6.40 -1.17 18.36
C VAL A 308 7.33 0.03 18.59
N SER A 309 7.64 0.83 17.56
CA SER A 309 8.23 2.16 17.76
C SER A 309 7.17 3.21 18.07
N GLU A 310 6.00 3.15 17.44
CA GLU A 310 4.89 4.10 17.67
C GLU A 310 4.10 3.85 18.97
N PHE A 311 4.01 2.59 19.40
CA PHE A 311 3.18 2.16 20.52
C PHE A 311 4.03 1.48 21.61
N ASP A 312 3.52 1.45 22.84
CA ASP A 312 4.15 0.65 23.89
C ASP A 312 3.90 -0.84 23.61
N GLY A 313 4.93 -1.56 23.16
CA GLY A 313 4.71 -2.84 22.52
C GLY A 313 5.84 -3.83 22.66
N VAL A 314 5.46 -5.11 22.63
CA VAL A 314 6.39 -6.24 22.53
C VAL A 314 6.22 -6.90 21.16
N LEU A 315 7.35 -7.26 20.54
CA LEU A 315 7.40 -7.94 19.26
C LEU A 315 7.96 -9.34 19.44
N HIS A 316 7.18 -10.34 19.04
CA HIS A 316 7.62 -11.73 18.98
C HIS A 316 7.74 -12.19 17.53
N LEU A 317 8.88 -12.80 17.19
CA LEU A 317 9.06 -13.58 15.97
C LEU A 317 9.16 -15.04 16.37
N ASN A 318 8.18 -15.86 15.96
CA ASN A 318 8.11 -17.28 16.38
C ASN A 318 8.20 -17.44 17.92
N HIS A 319 7.48 -16.61 18.67
CA HIS A 319 7.53 -16.52 20.16
C HIS A 319 8.84 -16.02 20.77
N SER A 320 9.87 -15.75 19.96
CA SER A 320 11.10 -15.16 20.47
C SER A 320 10.94 -13.65 20.53
N LEU A 321 11.14 -13.07 21.71
CA LEU A 321 11.14 -11.63 21.90
C LEU A 321 12.26 -10.99 21.06
N ILE A 322 11.90 -10.03 20.22
CA ILE A 322 12.86 -9.20 19.49
C ILE A 322 12.95 -7.82 20.14
N GLU A 323 14.12 -7.55 20.70
CA GLU A 323 14.48 -6.27 21.29
C GLU A 323 15.40 -5.47 20.35
N GLY A 324 15.54 -4.17 20.67
CA GLY A 324 16.42 -3.24 19.96
C GLY A 324 15.68 -2.16 19.16
N GLU A 325 16.47 -1.34 18.47
CA GLU A 325 16.00 -0.32 17.53
C GLU A 325 15.46 -0.95 16.23
N ILE A 326 14.78 -0.16 15.41
CA ILE A 326 14.08 -0.62 14.20
C ILE A 326 15.04 -1.39 13.27
N ILE A 327 16.22 -0.83 12.96
CA ILE A 327 17.21 -1.48 12.09
C ILE A 327 17.68 -2.82 12.68
N SER A 328 17.94 -2.86 13.99
CA SER A 328 18.40 -4.09 14.65
C SER A 328 17.33 -5.18 14.65
N LYS A 329 16.05 -4.81 14.88
CA LYS A 329 14.90 -5.71 14.79
C LYS A 329 14.77 -6.29 13.38
N ILE A 330 14.85 -5.43 12.36
CA ILE A 330 14.77 -5.82 10.95
C ILE A 330 15.93 -6.75 10.55
N ASN A 331 17.16 -6.45 10.99
CA ASN A 331 18.32 -7.30 10.72
C ASN A 331 18.17 -8.69 11.35
N ARG A 332 17.62 -8.80 12.56
CA ARG A 332 17.32 -10.08 13.20
C ARG A 332 16.21 -10.84 12.46
N ILE A 333 15.16 -10.16 12.00
CA ILE A 333 14.13 -10.74 11.14
C ILE A 333 14.72 -11.31 9.84
N ASN A 334 15.74 -10.65 9.26
CA ASN A 334 16.46 -11.10 8.07
C ASN A 334 17.47 -12.24 8.32
N GLY A 335 17.84 -12.52 9.58
CA GLY A 335 18.94 -13.42 9.95
C GLY A 335 18.67 -14.93 9.81
N ASN A 336 17.59 -15.35 9.13
CA ASN A 336 17.18 -16.76 8.99
C ASN A 336 16.93 -17.52 10.32
N GLU A 337 16.73 -16.84 11.45
CA GLU A 337 16.45 -17.45 12.78
C GLU A 337 15.02 -18.06 12.89
N ILE A 338 14.42 -18.41 11.76
CA ILE A 338 12.99 -18.67 11.65
C ILE A 338 12.69 -20.15 11.89
N VAL A 339 12.17 -20.46 13.07
CA VAL A 339 11.59 -21.77 13.39
C VAL A 339 10.07 -21.71 13.20
N LEU A 340 9.55 -22.54 12.31
CA LEU A 340 8.13 -22.60 11.98
C LEU A 340 7.33 -23.19 13.15
N ARG A 341 6.42 -22.40 13.74
CA ARG A 341 5.43 -22.86 14.73
C ARG A 341 4.04 -22.38 14.35
N SER A 342 3.01 -23.05 14.87
CA SER A 342 1.61 -22.90 14.40
C SER A 342 0.82 -21.79 15.09
N GLU A 343 1.24 -21.27 16.24
CA GLU A 343 0.42 -20.37 17.08
C GLU A 343 1.30 -19.31 17.75
N GLY A 344 0.71 -18.23 18.27
CA GLY A 344 1.37 -17.22 19.11
C GLY A 344 0.73 -17.19 20.51
N GLU A 345 1.36 -16.57 21.50
CA GLU A 345 0.77 -16.42 22.84
C GLU A 345 -0.03 -15.11 22.97
N LEU A 346 -1.27 -15.21 23.49
CA LEU A 346 -2.11 -14.05 23.80
C LEU A 346 -1.65 -13.44 25.12
N VAL A 347 -1.44 -12.12 25.12
CA VAL A 347 -1.04 -11.37 26.31
C VAL A 347 -2.22 -10.54 26.82
N GLU A 348 -2.62 -10.80 28.06
CA GLU A 348 -3.71 -10.08 28.73
C GLU A 348 -3.36 -8.59 28.92
N GLY A 349 -4.37 -7.71 28.85
CA GLY A 349 -4.17 -6.26 28.98
C GLY A 349 -3.49 -5.59 27.77
N LYS A 350 -3.25 -6.34 26.68
CA LYS A 350 -2.67 -5.82 25.43
C LYS A 350 -3.58 -6.05 24.24
N PHE A 351 -3.44 -5.22 23.21
CA PHE A 351 -3.97 -5.51 21.88
C PHE A 351 -3.10 -6.56 21.20
N ASN A 352 -3.66 -7.74 20.99
CA ASN A 352 -2.94 -8.87 20.39
C ASN A 352 -3.09 -8.83 18.87
N ILE A 353 -1.98 -8.66 18.15
CA ILE A 353 -1.91 -8.55 16.69
C ILE A 353 -1.14 -9.76 16.14
N LEU A 354 -1.69 -10.41 15.12
CA LEU A 354 -1.05 -11.53 14.42
C LEU A 354 -0.81 -11.18 12.96
N PHE A 355 0.46 -11.09 12.58
CA PHE A 355 0.88 -11.05 11.18
C PHE A 355 1.15 -12.48 10.69
N SER A 356 0.34 -12.94 9.74
CA SER A 356 0.41 -14.32 9.22
C SER A 356 0.22 -14.38 7.71
N SER A 357 0.94 -15.27 7.02
CA SER A 357 0.80 -15.55 5.59
C SER A 357 -0.37 -16.47 5.23
N ILE A 358 -1.30 -16.66 6.17
CA ILE A 358 -2.41 -17.60 6.05
C ILE A 358 -3.59 -16.98 5.27
N ASN A 359 -3.99 -17.68 4.20
CA ASN A 359 -5.40 -17.77 3.80
C ASN A 359 -5.79 -19.23 4.06
N ILE A 360 -6.60 -19.51 5.09
CA ILE A 360 -7.06 -20.87 5.41
C ILE A 360 -8.59 -20.90 5.21
N GLU A 361 -9.06 -21.86 4.42
CA GLU A 361 -10.43 -22.34 4.53
C GLU A 361 -10.61 -23.06 5.87
N GLY A 362 -11.46 -22.52 6.75
CA GLY A 362 -11.91 -23.23 7.96
C GLY A 362 -10.98 -23.17 9.17
N PHE A 363 -10.20 -22.10 9.36
CA PHE A 363 -9.52 -21.91 10.66
C PHE A 363 -10.51 -21.38 11.69
N ASN A 364 -10.77 -22.22 12.69
CA ASN A 364 -11.60 -21.94 13.85
C ASN A 364 -11.06 -20.74 14.64
N VAL A 365 -11.75 -19.61 14.56
CA VAL A 365 -11.92 -18.70 15.69
C VAL A 365 -13.38 -18.86 16.10
N ILE A 366 -13.60 -19.21 17.37
CA ILE A 366 -14.88 -19.55 17.99
C ILE A 366 -15.97 -18.57 17.53
N TRP A 367 -16.93 -19.08 16.74
CA TRP A 367 -18.24 -18.46 16.59
C TRP A 367 -19.18 -19.12 17.58
N ASP A 368 -19.59 -18.37 18.60
CA ASP A 368 -20.90 -18.55 19.20
C ASP A 368 -21.83 -17.54 18.52
N SER A 369 -22.56 -18.02 17.52
CA SER A 369 -23.46 -17.22 16.67
C SER A 369 -24.81 -16.91 17.33
N THR A 370 -24.91 -16.95 18.66
CA THR A 370 -26.19 -16.78 19.37
C THR A 370 -26.34 -15.49 20.17
N ASN A 371 -25.33 -14.61 20.21
CA ASN A 371 -25.48 -13.36 20.96
C ASN A 371 -26.02 -12.24 20.07
N GLU A 372 -27.33 -12.01 20.13
CA GLU A 372 -28.04 -10.86 19.52
C GLU A 372 -27.70 -9.50 20.18
N ASN A 373 -26.55 -9.39 20.86
CA ASN A 373 -26.11 -8.16 21.48
C ASN A 373 -24.95 -7.56 20.69
N GLU A 374 -25.03 -6.25 20.46
CA GLU A 374 -24.06 -5.39 19.78
C GLU A 374 -22.63 -5.94 19.83
N VAL A 375 -22.03 -6.17 18.65
CA VAL A 375 -20.63 -6.57 18.51
C VAL A 375 -19.74 -5.41 18.96
N ILE A 376 -19.57 -5.30 20.27
CA ILE A 376 -18.42 -4.68 20.90
C ILE A 376 -17.27 -5.62 20.53
N PHE A 377 -16.24 -5.12 19.86
CA PHE A 377 -14.99 -5.85 19.64
C PHE A 377 -14.44 -6.24 21.02
N THR A 378 -14.78 -7.43 21.47
CA THR A 378 -14.18 -7.99 22.67
C THR A 378 -12.79 -8.46 22.28
N ASN A 379 -11.81 -8.11 23.09
CA ASN A 379 -10.37 -8.41 22.98
C ASN A 379 -10.07 -9.93 23.11
N LYS A 380 -11.01 -10.80 22.70
CA LYS A 380 -10.93 -12.26 22.78
C LYS A 380 -10.40 -12.81 21.46
N GLY A 381 -9.10 -12.65 21.24
CA GLY A 381 -8.38 -13.22 20.10
C GLY A 381 -7.47 -12.20 19.41
N TYR A 382 -6.75 -12.66 18.38
CA TYR A 382 -5.89 -11.79 17.58
C TYR A 382 -6.70 -10.94 16.60
N LEU A 383 -6.26 -9.70 16.39
CA LEU A 383 -6.49 -9.02 15.12
C LEU A 383 -5.58 -9.66 14.07
N ASN A 384 -6.17 -10.35 13.10
CA ASN A 384 -5.43 -11.00 12.02
C ASN A 384 -5.11 -9.99 10.92
N ILE A 385 -3.85 -9.94 10.52
CA ILE A 385 -3.36 -9.06 9.46
C ILE A 385 -2.90 -9.91 8.28
N ASN A 386 -3.65 -9.81 7.18
CA ASN A 386 -3.42 -10.57 5.96
C ASN A 386 -3.21 -9.63 4.77
N GLY A 387 -1.97 -9.52 4.30
CA GLY A 387 -1.68 -8.78 3.08
C GLY A 387 -0.31 -8.14 3.06
N ILE A 388 0.07 -7.63 1.89
CA ILE A 388 1.23 -6.75 1.70
C ILE A 388 0.71 -5.56 0.91
N SER A 389 0.66 -4.40 1.55
CA SER A 389 0.22 -3.16 0.91
C SER A 389 0.67 -1.96 1.73
N LYS A 390 1.11 -0.90 1.06
CA LYS A 390 1.39 0.41 1.69
C LYS A 390 0.15 1.05 2.34
N HIS A 391 -1.04 0.51 2.09
CA HIS A 391 -2.27 0.97 2.73
C HIS A 391 -2.60 0.24 4.04
N LEU A 392 -1.86 -0.81 4.39
CA LEU A 392 -2.15 -1.67 5.53
C LEU A 392 -1.79 -1.01 6.86
N LEU A 393 -0.55 -0.55 7.01
CA LEU A 393 -0.04 0.09 8.22
C LEU A 393 -0.86 1.33 8.63
N PRO A 394 -1.17 2.30 7.72
CA PRO A 394 -2.02 3.43 8.07
C PRO A 394 -3.41 3.03 8.59
N CYS A 395 -4.02 2.00 8.01
CA CYS A 395 -5.32 1.49 8.46
C CYS A 395 -5.24 0.87 9.86
N LEU A 396 -4.19 0.10 10.14
CA LEU A 396 -3.96 -0.51 11.45
C LEU A 396 -3.71 0.54 12.53
N ILE A 397 -2.88 1.54 12.26
CA ILE A 397 -2.60 2.64 13.19
C ILE A 397 -3.87 3.42 13.52
N LYS A 398 -4.66 3.74 12.50
CA LYS A 398 -5.95 4.42 12.67
C LYS A 398 -6.88 3.58 13.55
N TYR A 399 -6.96 2.27 13.30
CA TYR A 399 -7.76 1.36 14.12
C TYR A 399 -7.32 1.36 15.59
N LEU A 400 -6.02 1.20 15.86
CA LEU A 400 -5.48 1.19 17.22
C LEU A 400 -5.78 2.52 17.93
N LYS A 401 -5.50 3.67 17.29
CA LYS A 401 -5.71 5.00 17.90
C LYS A 401 -7.19 5.28 18.22
N ASP A 402 -8.12 4.84 17.36
CA ASP A 402 -9.55 5.07 17.55
C ASP A 402 -10.16 4.17 18.63
N ASN A 403 -9.75 2.90 18.69
CA ASN A 403 -10.42 1.88 19.52
C ASN A 403 -9.77 1.69 20.90
N CYS A 404 -8.57 2.22 21.13
CA CYS A 404 -7.93 2.16 22.46
C CYS A 404 -8.54 3.13 23.48
N LYS A 405 -9.23 4.19 23.05
CA LYS A 405 -9.93 5.12 23.96
C LYS A 405 -11.11 4.48 24.69
N GLU A 406 -11.61 3.35 24.20
CA GLU A 406 -12.72 2.61 24.82
C GLU A 406 -12.24 1.60 25.87
N VAL A 407 -11.03 1.02 25.71
CA VAL A 407 -10.45 0.07 26.67
C VAL A 407 -10.07 0.75 28.00
N ILE A 408 -9.51 1.98 27.95
CA ILE A 408 -9.16 2.74 29.16
C ILE A 408 -10.40 3.06 30.01
N LYS A 409 -11.54 3.38 29.37
CA LYS A 409 -12.80 3.62 30.09
C LYS A 409 -13.38 2.37 30.73
N TRP A 410 -13.14 1.20 30.14
CA TRP A 410 -13.60 -0.08 30.68
C TRP A 410 -12.83 -0.46 31.94
N GLU A 411 -11.52 -0.24 31.98
CA GLU A 411 -10.70 -0.48 33.19
C GLU A 411 -11.02 0.51 34.34
N GLU A 412 -11.35 1.76 34.02
CA GLU A 412 -11.82 2.74 35.01
C GLU A 412 -13.22 2.41 35.56
N GLY A 413 -14.06 1.74 34.76
CA GLY A 413 -15.40 1.31 35.16
C GLY A 413 -15.42 0.04 36.02
N ILE A 414 -14.40 -0.82 35.92
CA ILE A 414 -14.25 -2.03 36.77
C ILE A 414 -13.58 -1.69 38.12
N LYS A 415 -12.86 -0.56 38.19
CA LYS A 415 -12.25 -0.06 39.45
C LYS A 415 -13.18 0.82 40.30
N LYS A 416 -14.46 0.95 39.94
CA LYS A 416 -15.53 1.56 40.74
C LYS A 416 -16.58 0.52 41.08
#